data_AF-A0A972VC81-F1
#
_entry.id   AF-A0A972VC81-F1
#
_cell.length_a   1.000
_cell.length_b   1.000
_cell.length_c   1.000
_cell.angle_alpha   90.00
_cell.angle_beta   90.00
_cell.angle_gamma   90.00
#
_symmetry.space_group_name_H-M   'P 1'
#
loop_
_entity.id
_entity.type
_entity.pdbx_description
1 polymer ?
#
loop_
_entity_poly.entity_id
_entity_poly.type
_entity_poly.pdbx_seq_one_letter_code
_entity_poly.pdbx_strand_id
1 'polypeptide(L)'
;MSQSSEEVPSPLPPVLYKYYEFNEWTQAIFEKNEIYFQSPDCFNDPFDSKIAHTYKGTEDQRISRLIACWRKEGVAFDTDEITYAKTQECAMNGQDVAKVMDKGTAERLRKRLGVFCMTTDKQNLLMWSHYANAHTGFC
;
A
#
# COMPACT_ATOMS: atom_id res chain seq x y z
N MET A 1 -36.26 -13.27 -12.75
CA MET A 1 -35.92 -12.16 -11.82
C MET A 1 -35.51 -12.78 -10.50
N SER A 2 -34.22 -13.09 -10.35
CA SER A 2 -33.62 -13.63 -9.14
C SER A 2 -33.22 -12.44 -8.25
N GLN A 3 -33.90 -12.27 -7.12
CA GLN A 3 -33.58 -11.24 -6.14
C GLN A 3 -32.19 -11.53 -5.56
N SER A 4 -31.28 -10.57 -5.72
CA SER A 4 -30.00 -10.50 -5.01
C SER A 4 -30.29 -10.27 -3.53
N SER A 5 -30.00 -11.26 -2.70
CA SER A 5 -29.97 -11.12 -1.25
C SER A 5 -28.92 -10.08 -0.86
N GLU A 6 -29.36 -8.98 -0.25
CA GLU A 6 -28.49 -8.00 0.38
C GLU A 6 -27.76 -8.68 1.56
N GLU A 7 -26.44 -8.87 1.44
CA GLU A 7 -25.61 -9.36 2.54
C GLU A 7 -25.60 -8.32 3.65
N VAL A 8 -26.20 -8.68 4.79
CA VAL A 8 -26.09 -7.89 6.02
C VAL A 8 -24.62 -7.91 6.46
N PRO A 9 -23.95 -6.76 6.65
CA PRO A 9 -22.54 -6.74 7.03
C PRO A 9 -22.38 -7.40 8.40
N SER A 10 -21.54 -8.44 8.45
CA SER A 10 -21.17 -9.11 9.71
C SER A 10 -20.52 -8.11 10.67
N PRO A 11 -20.74 -8.22 11.99
CA PRO A 11 -20.11 -7.34 12.97
C PRO A 11 -18.58 -7.40 12.85
N LEU A 12 -17.92 -6.24 12.97
CA LEU A 12 -16.46 -6.15 12.95
C LEU A 12 -15.86 -7.04 14.05
N PRO A 13 -14.78 -7.77 13.76
CA PRO A 13 -14.15 -8.63 14.74
C PRO A 13 -13.57 -7.79 15.89
N PRO A 14 -13.78 -8.17 17.16
CA PRO A 14 -13.32 -7.39 18.31
C PRO A 14 -11.80 -7.46 18.49
N VAL A 15 -11.16 -8.51 17.96
CA VAL A 15 -9.72 -8.75 18.09
C VAL A 15 -9.17 -9.23 16.75
N LEU A 16 -8.00 -8.70 16.40
CA LEU A 16 -7.21 -9.13 15.27
C LEU A 16 -5.83 -9.57 15.77
N TYR A 17 -5.29 -10.57 15.10
CA TYR A 17 -4.06 -11.27 15.45
C TYR A 17 -3.04 -11.10 14.34
N LYS A 18 -1.75 -11.10 14.72
CA LYS A 18 -0.64 -11.14 13.78
C LYS A 18 0.41 -12.11 14.28
N TYR A 19 0.88 -12.93 13.36
CA TYR A 19 1.93 -13.90 13.59
C TYR A 19 3.28 -13.24 13.42
N TYR A 20 4.18 -13.52 14.35
CA TYR A 20 5.50 -12.94 14.43
C TYR A 20 6.55 -14.02 14.61
N GLU A 21 7.65 -13.90 13.88
CA GLU A 21 8.93 -14.51 14.24
C GLU A 21 9.68 -13.66 15.26
N PHE A 22 10.71 -14.20 15.91
CA PHE A 22 11.56 -13.41 16.81
C PHE A 22 12.72 -12.77 16.02
N ASN A 23 12.66 -11.46 15.83
CA ASN A 23 13.69 -10.64 15.18
C ASN A 23 13.74 -9.21 15.78
N GLU A 24 14.65 -8.36 15.30
CA GLU A 24 14.82 -6.99 15.79
C GLU A 24 13.56 -6.11 15.65
N TRP A 25 12.75 -6.34 14.62
CA TRP A 25 11.51 -5.60 14.38
C TRP A 25 10.44 -5.95 15.42
N THR A 26 10.37 -7.22 15.79
CA THR A 26 9.43 -7.69 16.83
C THR A 26 9.88 -7.35 18.24
N GLN A 27 11.19 -7.24 18.48
CA GLN A 27 11.71 -6.71 19.75
C GLN A 27 11.31 -5.24 19.93
N ALA A 28 11.33 -4.43 18.86
CA ALA A 28 10.93 -3.03 18.90
C ALA A 28 9.46 -2.83 19.35
N ILE A 29 8.59 -3.83 19.17
CA ILE A 29 7.22 -3.80 19.69
C ILE A 29 7.25 -3.68 21.22
N PHE A 30 8.09 -4.45 21.89
CA PHE A 30 8.14 -4.49 23.35
C PHE A 30 9.05 -3.41 23.94
N GLU A 31 10.16 -3.10 23.28
CA GLU A 31 11.15 -2.16 23.80
C GLU A 31 10.82 -0.70 23.48
N LYS A 32 10.22 -0.45 22.31
CA LYS A 32 10.02 0.89 21.76
C LYS A 32 8.55 1.24 21.50
N ASN A 33 7.63 0.29 21.65
CA ASN A 33 6.24 0.41 21.22
C ASN A 33 6.11 0.74 19.71
N GLU A 34 6.99 0.18 18.90
CA GLU A 34 7.01 0.40 17.45
C GLU A 34 6.55 -0.85 16.71
N ILE A 35 5.71 -0.67 15.70
CA ILE A 35 5.25 -1.76 14.83
C ILE A 35 5.84 -1.54 13.44
N TYR A 36 6.51 -2.57 12.92
CA TYR A 36 7.06 -2.54 11.58
C TYR A 36 6.01 -2.86 10.51
N PHE A 37 6.02 -2.08 9.44
CA PHE A 37 5.16 -2.28 8.28
C PHE A 37 6.04 -2.70 7.10
N GLN A 38 5.71 -3.84 6.49
CA GLN A 38 6.51 -4.42 5.41
C GLN A 38 6.40 -3.57 4.14
N SER A 39 7.53 -3.33 3.46
CA SER A 39 7.47 -2.69 2.15
C SER A 39 6.68 -3.57 1.16
N PRO A 40 5.77 -2.98 0.35
CA PRO A 40 5.13 -3.66 -0.77
C PRO A 40 6.08 -4.37 -1.75
N ASP A 41 7.34 -3.96 -1.80
CA ASP A 41 8.37 -4.56 -2.68
C ASP A 41 8.88 -5.92 -2.19
N CYS A 42 8.63 -6.26 -0.92
CA CYS A 42 9.08 -7.51 -0.32
C CYS A 42 8.06 -8.64 -0.43
N PHE A 43 6.90 -8.42 -1.05
CA PHE A 43 5.91 -9.46 -1.31
C PHE A 43 6.28 -10.25 -2.57
N ASN A 44 6.11 -11.56 -2.52
CA ASN A 44 6.51 -12.48 -3.58
C ASN A 44 5.48 -12.62 -4.72
N ASP A 45 4.27 -12.10 -4.53
CA ASP A 45 3.23 -12.15 -5.55
C ASP A 45 3.39 -10.97 -6.54
N PRO A 46 3.65 -11.23 -7.83
CA PRO A 46 3.84 -10.19 -8.83
C PRO A 46 2.58 -9.40 -9.16
N PHE A 47 1.40 -9.79 -8.66
CA PHE A 47 0.13 -9.06 -8.79
C PHE A 47 -0.24 -8.30 -7.52
N ASP A 48 0.34 -8.66 -6.38
CA ASP A 48 0.05 -8.01 -5.11
C ASP A 48 0.65 -6.60 -5.07
N SER A 49 -0.05 -5.72 -4.35
CA SER A 49 0.33 -4.31 -4.15
C SER A 49 0.58 -3.48 -5.42
N LYS A 50 0.00 -3.86 -6.57
CA LYS A 50 -0.02 -3.02 -7.77
C LYS A 50 -0.95 -1.83 -7.54
N ILE A 51 -0.38 -0.65 -7.43
CA ILE A 51 -1.14 0.60 -7.33
C ILE A 51 -1.53 1.02 -8.75
N ALA A 52 -2.80 0.80 -9.11
CA ALA A 52 -3.36 1.27 -10.37
C ALA A 52 -4.00 2.65 -10.18
N HIS A 53 -3.48 3.66 -10.87
CA HIS A 53 -4.08 4.99 -10.85
C HIS A 53 -5.26 5.07 -11.83
N THR A 54 -6.48 4.77 -11.37
CA THR A 54 -7.68 5.01 -12.18
C THR A 54 -8.29 6.37 -11.85
N TYR A 55 -7.92 7.41 -12.61
CA TYR A 55 -8.58 8.70 -12.52
C TYR A 55 -9.63 8.84 -13.64
N LYS A 56 -10.92 8.75 -13.28
CA LYS A 56 -12.01 9.17 -14.18
C LYS A 56 -12.02 10.69 -14.30
N GLY A 57 -12.12 11.23 -15.51
CA GLY A 57 -12.20 12.68 -15.79
C GLY A 57 -11.44 13.10 -17.04
N THR A 58 -11.63 14.35 -17.48
CA THR A 58 -10.82 15.01 -18.52
C THR A 58 -9.40 15.30 -18.02
N GLU A 59 -8.45 15.56 -18.91
CA GLU A 59 -7.04 15.82 -18.56
C GLU A 59 -6.90 16.95 -17.51
N ASP A 60 -7.57 18.08 -17.73
CA ASP A 60 -7.60 19.22 -16.80
C ASP A 60 -8.17 18.86 -15.42
N GLN A 61 -9.22 18.03 -15.39
CA GLN A 61 -9.81 17.55 -14.14
C GLN A 61 -8.84 16.64 -13.40
N ARG A 62 -8.08 15.78 -14.11
CA ARG A 62 -7.09 14.89 -13.50
C ARG A 62 -5.94 15.70 -12.90
N ILE A 63 -5.41 16.68 -13.65
CA ILE A 63 -4.33 17.57 -13.19
C ILE A 63 -4.79 18.38 -11.98
N SER A 64 -5.99 18.98 -12.03
CA SER A 64 -6.53 19.77 -10.92
C SER A 64 -6.73 18.93 -9.66
N ARG A 65 -7.17 17.67 -9.79
CA ARG A 65 -7.39 16.75 -8.67
C ARG A 65 -6.09 16.27 -8.06
N LEU A 66 -5.08 16.01 -8.89
CA LEU A 66 -3.73 15.66 -8.44
C LEU A 66 -3.11 16.81 -7.62
N ILE A 67 -3.19 18.04 -8.13
CA ILE A 67 -2.75 19.26 -7.42
C ILE A 67 -3.54 19.48 -6.13
N ALA A 68 -4.85 19.21 -6.13
CA ALA A 68 -5.68 19.34 -4.95
C ALA A 68 -5.33 18.29 -3.88
N CYS A 69 -5.10 17.03 -4.26
CA CYS A 69 -4.60 15.99 -3.36
C CYS A 69 -3.23 16.37 -2.77
N TRP A 70 -2.34 16.98 -3.57
CA TRP A 70 -1.05 17.48 -3.07
C TRP A 70 -1.20 18.59 -2.01
N ARG A 71 -2.19 19.47 -2.14
CA ARG A 71 -2.40 20.60 -1.21
C ARG A 71 -3.18 20.24 0.05
N LYS A 72 -4.10 19.28 -0.01
CA LYS A 72 -5.09 19.08 1.07
C LYS A 72 -4.68 18.09 2.16
N GLU A 73 -3.78 17.15 1.88
CA GLU A 73 -3.53 16.03 2.82
C GLU A 73 -2.12 15.96 3.39
N GLY A 74 -1.22 16.90 3.10
CA GLY A 74 0.15 16.83 3.64
C GLY A 74 0.89 15.54 3.24
N VAL A 75 0.42 14.84 2.20
CA VAL A 75 1.18 13.80 1.53
C VAL A 75 2.30 14.51 0.78
N ALA A 76 3.34 14.85 1.53
CA ALA A 76 4.52 15.52 1.04
C ALA A 76 5.28 14.56 0.13
N PHE A 77 4.75 14.27 -1.07
CA PHE A 77 5.54 13.67 -2.12
C PHE A 77 6.73 14.58 -2.29
N ASP A 78 7.90 14.08 -1.88
CA ASP A 78 9.15 14.77 -2.12
C ASP A 78 9.24 14.88 -3.63
N THR A 79 8.87 16.04 -4.17
CA THR A 79 8.76 16.22 -5.60
C THR A 79 10.15 16.63 -6.02
N ASP A 80 11.08 15.67 -6.03
CA ASP A 80 12.44 15.92 -6.51
C ASP A 80 12.36 16.65 -7.84
N GLU A 81 13.13 17.73 -7.99
CA GLU A 81 13.24 18.55 -9.22
C GLU A 81 13.38 17.68 -10.49
N ILE A 82 13.95 16.49 -10.33
CA ILE A 82 14.12 15.44 -11.33
C ILE A 82 12.79 15.01 -11.98
N THR A 83 11.70 14.90 -11.20
CA THR A 83 10.39 14.49 -11.73
C THR A 83 9.77 15.61 -12.55
N TYR A 84 9.92 16.85 -12.10
CA TYR A 84 9.45 18.02 -12.84
C TYR A 84 10.20 18.18 -14.16
N ALA A 85 11.53 18.06 -14.14
CA ALA A 85 12.38 18.11 -15.33
C ALA A 85 12.05 16.98 -16.33
N LYS A 86 11.87 15.73 -15.86
CA LYS A 86 11.46 14.60 -16.72
C LYS A 86 10.06 14.79 -17.32
N THR A 87 9.14 15.37 -16.56
CA THR A 87 7.79 15.67 -17.04
C THR A 87 7.84 16.73 -18.15
N GLN A 88 8.68 17.76 -17.98
CA GLN A 88 8.93 18.79 -19.00
C GLN A 88 9.56 18.19 -20.26
N GLU A 89 10.58 17.34 -20.12
CA GLU A 89 11.26 16.70 -21.26
C GLU A 89 10.32 15.76 -22.04
N CYS A 90 9.52 14.95 -21.36
CA CYS A 90 8.53 14.08 -22.00
C CYS A 90 7.42 14.87 -22.71
N ALA A 91 6.97 16.00 -22.14
CA ALA A 91 6.01 16.90 -22.78
C ALA A 91 6.60 17.56 -24.04
N MET A 92 7.87 17.98 -23.97
CA MET A 92 8.58 18.56 -25.13
C MET A 92 8.82 17.53 -26.24
N ASN A 93 8.96 16.26 -25.90
CA ASN A 93 9.17 15.16 -26.84
C ASN A 93 7.86 14.49 -27.33
N GLY A 94 6.69 15.05 -26.99
CA GLY A 94 5.38 14.55 -27.43
C GLY A 94 5.01 13.16 -26.89
N GLN A 95 5.63 12.74 -25.78
CA GLN A 95 5.33 11.48 -25.12
C GLN A 95 4.12 11.61 -24.19
N ASP A 96 3.42 10.50 -23.97
CA ASP A 96 2.27 10.42 -23.06
C ASP A 96 2.73 10.65 -21.60
N VAL A 97 2.62 11.92 -21.17
CA VAL A 97 3.03 12.41 -19.86
C VAL A 97 2.29 11.67 -18.74
N ALA A 98 1.05 11.23 -18.99
CA ALA A 98 0.26 10.50 -18.01
C ALA A 98 0.91 9.15 -17.65
N LYS A 99 1.48 8.43 -18.61
CA LYS A 99 2.18 7.15 -18.35
C LYS A 99 3.51 7.32 -17.60
N VAL A 100 4.21 8.42 -17.84
CA VAL A 100 5.50 8.71 -17.17
C VAL A 100 5.28 9.15 -15.73
N MET A 101 4.25 9.99 -15.50
CA MET A 101 3.82 10.34 -14.16
C MET A 101 3.26 9.13 -13.40
N ASP A 102 2.48 8.27 -14.06
CA ASP A 102 1.87 7.07 -13.46
C ASP A 102 2.90 6.11 -12.86
N LYS A 103 3.96 5.78 -13.61
CA LYS A 103 5.04 4.92 -13.09
C LYS A 103 5.82 5.57 -11.94
N GLY A 104 6.20 6.85 -12.09
CA GLY A 104 6.96 7.56 -11.06
C GLY A 104 6.15 7.76 -9.78
N THR A 105 4.85 8.00 -9.88
CA THR A 105 3.95 8.13 -8.73
C THR A 105 3.71 6.78 -8.04
N ALA A 106 3.47 5.70 -8.79
CA ALA A 106 3.26 4.38 -8.22
C ALA A 106 4.51 3.88 -7.47
N GLU A 107 5.71 4.02 -8.04
CA GLU A 107 6.96 3.65 -7.37
C GLU A 107 7.20 4.48 -6.10
N ARG A 108 6.90 5.78 -6.13
CA ARG A 108 7.04 6.65 -4.96
C ARG A 108 6.08 6.29 -3.84
N LEU A 109 4.83 5.99 -4.18
CA LEU A 109 3.86 5.48 -3.21
C LEU A 109 4.34 4.18 -2.60
N ARG A 110 4.83 3.26 -3.43
CA ARG A 110 5.33 1.96 -2.99
C ARG A 110 6.43 2.04 -1.95
N LYS A 111 7.38 2.97 -2.13
CA LYS A 111 8.48 3.20 -1.17
C LYS A 111 8.06 3.82 0.16
N ARG A 112 6.87 4.40 0.24
CA ARG A 112 6.37 5.11 1.42
C ARG A 112 5.25 4.40 2.14
N LEU A 113 4.55 3.52 1.42
CA LEU A 113 3.54 2.67 2.00
C LEU A 113 4.21 1.52 2.73
N GLY A 114 3.62 1.18 3.86
CA GLY A 114 3.91 -0.05 4.57
C GLY A 114 2.64 -0.88 4.65
N VAL A 115 2.79 -2.20 4.55
CA VAL A 115 1.68 -3.14 4.63
C VAL A 115 1.72 -3.85 5.98
N PHE A 116 0.57 -3.84 6.66
CA PHE A 116 0.38 -4.52 7.94
C PHE A 116 -0.85 -5.41 7.89
N CYS A 117 -0.63 -6.71 7.65
CA CYS A 117 -1.69 -7.70 7.60
C CYS A 117 -1.96 -8.31 8.99
N MET A 118 -3.25 -8.52 9.29
CA MET A 118 -3.77 -9.19 10.49
C MET A 118 -4.87 -10.18 10.10
N THR A 119 -5.24 -11.08 11.01
CA THR A 119 -6.32 -12.06 10.82
C THR A 119 -7.22 -12.17 12.06
N THR A 120 -8.43 -12.66 11.90
CA THR A 120 -9.33 -13.01 13.01
C THR A 120 -9.02 -14.37 13.63
N ASP A 121 -8.27 -15.22 12.93
CA ASP A 121 -7.96 -16.59 13.37
C ASP A 121 -6.53 -16.69 13.89
N LYS A 122 -6.39 -16.85 15.22
CA LYS A 122 -5.10 -17.04 15.92
C LYS A 122 -4.54 -18.48 15.84
N GLN A 123 -5.33 -19.44 15.34
CA GLN A 123 -4.98 -20.87 15.31
C GLN A 123 -4.72 -21.35 13.87
N ASN A 124 -4.63 -20.44 12.90
CA ASN A 124 -4.43 -20.80 11.51
C ASN A 124 -3.07 -21.48 11.33
N LEU A 125 -3.08 -22.79 11.15
CA LEU A 125 -1.87 -23.62 11.09
C LEU A 125 -0.92 -23.16 9.97
N LEU A 126 -1.46 -22.82 8.80
CA LEU A 126 -0.69 -22.37 7.66
C LEU A 126 0.02 -21.04 7.95
N MET A 127 -0.67 -20.11 8.62
CA MET A 127 -0.08 -18.84 9.03
C MET A 127 1.05 -19.03 10.06
N TRP A 128 0.86 -19.93 11.03
CA TRP A 128 1.92 -20.28 11.97
C TRP A 128 3.15 -20.86 11.26
N SER A 129 2.95 -21.70 10.23
CA SER A 129 4.07 -22.27 9.46
C SER A 129 4.86 -21.19 8.72
N HIS A 130 4.18 -20.23 8.08
CA HIS A 130 4.82 -19.24 7.20
C HIS A 130 5.28 -17.95 7.89
N TYR A 131 4.58 -17.49 8.92
CA TYR A 131 4.79 -16.16 9.51
C TYR A 131 5.25 -16.18 10.97
N ALA A 132 5.17 -17.32 11.66
CA ALA A 132 5.66 -17.49 13.02
C ALA A 132 6.87 -18.43 13.09
N ASN A 133 7.82 -18.27 12.16
CA ASN A 133 9.07 -19.04 12.07
C ASN A 133 8.86 -20.56 12.24
N ALA A 134 8.01 -21.17 11.40
CA ALA A 134 7.69 -22.59 11.48
C ALA A 134 7.19 -23.05 12.88
N HIS A 135 6.18 -22.36 13.42
CA HIS A 135 5.56 -22.64 14.73
C HIS A 135 6.42 -22.32 15.97
N THR A 136 7.55 -21.65 15.83
CA THR A 136 8.40 -21.28 16.99
C THR A 136 8.29 -19.80 17.39
N GLY A 137 7.44 -19.04 16.69
CA GLY A 137 7.18 -17.62 16.95
C GLY A 137 6.06 -17.38 17.96
N PHE A 138 5.36 -16.25 17.81
CA PHE A 138 4.24 -15.88 18.67
C PHE A 138 3.11 -15.18 17.89
N CYS A 139 1.96 -15.03 18.54
CA CYS A 139 0.74 -14.45 18.00
C CYS A 139 -0.07 -13.76 19.10
#